data_AF-A1BQ74-F1
#
_entry.id   AF-A1BQ74-F1
#
_cell.length_a   1.000
_cell.length_b   1.000
_cell.length_c   1.000
_cell.angle_alpha   90.00
_cell.angle_beta   90.00
_cell.angle_gamma   90.00
#
_symmetry.space_group_name_H-M   'P 1'
#
loop_
_entity.id
_entity.type
_entity.pdbx_description
1 polymer ?
#
loop_
_entity_poly.entity_id
_entity_poly.type
_entity_poly.pdbx_seq_one_letter_code
_entity_poly.pdbx_strand_id
1 'polypeptide(L)' 'MSTIEEQACVYAALVLQDDDVAITGDKIATLLKAANVTVEPFWPGLFA' A
#
# COMPACT_ATOMS: atom_id res chain seq x y z
N MET A 1 -16.74 2.43 7.92
CA MET A 1 -15.71 1.49 8.42
C MET A 1 -14.79 1.27 7.24
N SER A 2 -13.53 1.67 7.34
CA SER A 2 -12.54 1.44 6.29
C SER A 2 -12.29 -0.06 6.14
N THR A 3 -12.12 -0.55 4.91
CA THR A 3 -11.86 -1.98 4.66
C THR A 3 -10.41 -2.33 5.01
N ILE A 4 -10.11 -3.61 5.23
CA ILE A 4 -8.75 -4.07 5.51
C ILE A 4 -7.81 -3.71 4.34
N GLU A 5 -8.33 -3.65 3.11
CA GLU A 5 -7.54 -3.28 1.92
C GLU A 5 -7.09 -1.81 1.97
N GLU A 6 -8.02 -0.90 2.29
CA GLU A 6 -7.74 0.54 2.43
C GLU A 6 -6.72 0.78 3.54
N GLN A 7 -6.91 0.14 4.70
CA GLN A 7 -5.97 0.26 5.82
C GLN A 7 -4.58 -0.23 5.44
N ALA A 8 -4.48 -1.37 4.76
CA ALA A 8 -3.20 -1.93 4.34
C ALA A 8 -2.47 -1.01 3.34
N CYS A 9 -3.20 -0.39 2.40
CA CYS A 9 -2.61 0.58 1.47
C CYS A 9 -2.13 1.85 2.19
N VAL A 10 -2.89 2.36 3.15
CA VAL A 10 -2.50 3.52 3.97
C VAL A 10 -1.26 3.22 4.82
N TYR A 11 -1.20 2.04 5.45
CA TYR A 11 -0.01 1.63 6.20
C TYR A 11 1.22 1.44 5.30
N ALA A 12 1.04 0.87 4.10
CA ALA A 12 2.14 0.75 3.14
C ALA A 12 2.65 2.12 2.67
N ALA A 13 1.75 3.09 2.44
CA ALA A 13 2.12 4.46 2.09
C ALA A 13 2.85 5.18 3.24
N LEU A 14 2.40 5.00 4.48
CA LEU A 14 3.08 5.52 5.67
C LEU A 14 4.50 4.95 5.83
N VAL A 15 4.69 3.64 5.63
CA VAL A 15 6.01 3.00 5.69
C VAL A 15 6.94 3.56 4.61
N LEU A 16 6.44 3.76 3.39
CA LEU A 16 7.24 4.36 2.32
C LEU A 16 7.62 5.81 2.64
N GLN A 17 6.71 6.57 3.25
CA GLN A 17 6.98 7.93 3.69
C GLN A 17 8.02 7.99 4.82
N ASP A 18 7.96 7.07 5.78
CA ASP A 18 8.91 6.99 6.91
C ASP A 18 10.34 6.70 6.43
N ASP A 19 10.50 5.89 5.37
CA ASP A 19 11.79 5.60 4.74
C ASP A 19 12.22 6.66 3.69
N ASP A 20 11.48 7.77 3.53
CA ASP A 20 11.69 8.81 2.51
C ASP A 20 11.74 8.24 1.06
N VAL A 21 10.97 7.17 0.83
CA VAL A 21 10.89 6.47 -0.45
C VAL A 21 9.66 6.95 -1.21
N ALA A 22 9.82 7.27 -2.50
CA ALA A 22 8.69 7.69 -3.34
C ALA A 22 7.53 6.66 -3.29
N ILE A 23 6.37 7.12 -2.83
CA ILE A 23 5.11 6.37 -2.79
C ILE A 23 4.71 6.10 -4.24
N THR A 24 4.64 4.83 -4.61
CA THR A 24 4.28 4.39 -5.98
C THR A 24 3.48 3.10 -5.87
N GLY A 25 2.55 2.89 -6.81
CA GLY A 25 1.66 1.72 -6.78
C GLY A 25 2.41 0.39 -6.79
N ASP A 26 3.54 0.30 -7.51
CA ASP A 26 4.41 -0.89 -7.52
C ASP A 26 5.03 -1.19 -6.15
N LYS A 27 5.47 -0.16 -5.42
CA LYS A 27 6.07 -0.33 -4.09
C LYS A 27 5.03 -0.70 -3.04
N ILE A 28 3.87 -0.06 -3.09
CA ILE A 28 2.72 -0.41 -2.25
C ILE A 28 2.33 -1.87 -2.52
N ALA A 29 2.20 -2.29 -3.79
CA ALA A 29 1.88 -3.67 -4.15
C ALA A 29 2.96 -4.66 -3.68
N THR A 30 4.23 -4.27 -3.68
CA THR A 30 5.35 -5.09 -3.19
C THR A 30 5.29 -5.28 -1.67
N LEU A 31 5.01 -4.21 -0.92
CA LEU A 31 4.80 -4.27 0.54
C LEU A 31 3.59 -5.14 0.90
N LEU A 32 2.49 -5.00 0.17
CA LEU A 32 1.27 -5.79 0.40
C LEU A 32 1.49 -7.28 0.08
N LYS A 33 2.24 -7.59 -0.98
CA LYS A 33 2.70 -8.96 -1.26
C LYS A 33 3.61 -9.50 -0.15
N ALA A 34 4.55 -8.71 0.35
CA ALA A 34 5.44 -9.11 1.45
C ALA A 34 4.67 -9.35 2.76
N ALA A 35 3.63 -8.57 3.03
CA ALA A 35 2.72 -8.74 4.17
C ALA A 35 1.68 -9.86 3.95
N ASN A 36 1.70 -10.53 2.79
CA ASN A 36 0.74 -11.56 2.39
C ASN A 36 -0.73 -11.09 2.45
N VAL A 37 -0.95 -9.79 2.19
CA VAL A 37 -2.28 -9.16 2.13
C VAL A 37 -2.73 -9.12 0.68
N THR A 38 -3.92 -9.66 0.40
CA THR A 38 -4.50 -9.63 -0.93
C THR A 38 -5.33 -8.36 -1.06
N VAL A 39 -4.89 -7.43 -1.91
CA VAL A 39 -5.63 -6.21 -2.25
C VAL A 39 -5.87 -6.16 -3.76
N GLU A 40 -6.95 -5.50 -4.17
CA GLU A 40 -7.20 -5.29 -5.59
C GLU A 40 -6.15 -4.32 -6.18
N PRO A 41 -5.68 -4.56 -7.42
CA PRO A 41 -4.68 -3.71 -8.09
C PRO A 41 -5.10 -2.24 -8.26
N PHE A 42 -6.40 -1.96 -8.14
CA PHE A 42 -6.95 -0.61 -8.17
C PHE A 42 -6.48 0.25 -6.99
N TRP A 43 -6.35 -0.34 -5.80
CA TRP A 43 -6.04 0.40 -4.57
C TRP A 43 -4.61 0.97 -4.53
N PRO A 44 -3.55 0.19 -4.85
CA PRO A 44 -2.20 0.73 -4.90
C PRO A 44 -2.04 1.89 -5.89
N GLY A 45 -2.76 1.87 -7.01
CA GLY A 45 -2.76 2.97 -7.97
C GLY A 45 -3.54 4.20 -7.53
N LEU A 46 -4.54 4.04 -6.67
CA LEU A 46 -5.32 5.15 -6.10
C LEU A 46 -4.55 5.89 -4.98
N PHE A 47 -3.71 5.16 -4.23
CA PHE A 47 -2.90 5.70 -3.12
C PHE A 47 -1.45 6.05 -3.52
N ALA A 48 -1.08 5.83 -4.79
CA ALA A 48 0.22 6.21 -5.36
C ALA A 48 0.35 7.73 -5.54
#